data_AF-A0A3M3JMX1-F1
#
_entry.id   AF-A0A3M3JMX1-F1
#
_cell.length_a   1.000
_cell.length_b   1.000
_cell.length_c   1.000
_cell.angle_alpha   90.00
_cell.angle_beta   90.00
_cell.angle_gamma   90.00
#
_symmetry.space_group_name_H-M   'P 1'
#
loop_
_entity.id
_entity.type
_entity.pdbx_description
1 polymer ?
#
loop_
_entity_poly.entity_id
_entity_poly.type
_entity_poly.pdbx_seq_one_letter_code
_entity_poly.pdbx_strand_id
1 'polypeptide(L)'
;MAVVRLANLDDYEFIEILGKPMFKIVWCHMLCPGNPTDDCVEGLTAFNEYQCSVAAGLDPKAEPAEKLESIVNWVVSAETNASRLIANEIVQANRNEGYFVGLEFNTEHFGEPELGYRYELAFLNTPIKALPASLIIQLQNIMQVTNND
;
A
#
# COMPACT_ATOMS: atom_id res chain seq x y z
N MET A 1 -11.48 -2.57 -20.78
CA MET A 1 -11.00 -1.69 -19.70
C MET A 1 -12.19 -1.39 -18.81
N ALA A 2 -12.10 -1.69 -17.52
CA ALA A 2 -13.16 -1.32 -16.58
C ALA A 2 -13.14 0.21 -16.44
N VAL A 3 -14.22 0.88 -16.82
CA VAL A 3 -14.38 2.31 -16.61
C VAL A 3 -14.75 2.50 -15.15
N VAL A 4 -13.79 2.92 -14.33
CA VAL A 4 -14.09 3.30 -12.94
C VAL A 4 -14.52 4.75 -12.87
N ARG A 5 -15.42 5.02 -11.93
CA ARG A 5 -15.94 6.34 -11.68
C ARG A 5 -15.36 6.85 -10.38
N LEU A 6 -14.92 8.10 -10.38
CA LEU A 6 -14.54 8.80 -9.17
C LEU A 6 -15.77 9.48 -8.58
N ALA A 7 -15.81 9.50 -7.24
CA ALA A 7 -16.76 10.25 -6.45
C ALA A 7 -16.28 11.65 -6.19
N ASN A 8 -17.21 12.48 -5.76
CA ASN A 8 -17.02 13.78 -5.15
C ASN A 8 -17.80 13.82 -3.84
N LEU A 9 -17.62 14.88 -3.05
CA LEU A 9 -18.31 15.00 -1.76
C LEU A 9 -19.84 15.02 -1.93
N ASP A 10 -20.34 15.63 -2.99
CA ASP A 10 -21.77 15.68 -3.30
C ASP A 10 -22.35 14.33 -3.74
N ASP A 11 -21.49 13.36 -4.05
CA ASP A 11 -21.94 11.98 -4.34
C ASP A 11 -22.22 11.19 -3.05
N TYR A 12 -21.84 11.71 -1.87
CA TYR A 12 -22.16 11.10 -0.59
C TYR A 12 -23.57 11.51 -0.14
N GLU A 13 -24.41 10.52 0.14
CA GLU A 13 -25.68 10.72 0.83
C GLU A 13 -25.60 10.25 2.27
N PHE A 14 -26.32 10.94 3.13
CA PHE A 14 -26.51 10.53 4.50
C PHE A 14 -27.41 9.30 4.55
N ILE A 15 -26.97 8.27 5.27
CA ILE A 15 -27.76 7.10 5.57
C ILE A 15 -27.66 6.76 7.05
N GLU A 16 -28.76 6.28 7.61
CA GLU A 16 -28.77 5.76 8.97
C GLU A 16 -28.56 4.26 8.93
N ILE A 17 -27.36 3.80 9.31
CA ILE A 17 -27.05 2.39 9.44
C ILE A 17 -27.07 2.03 10.92
N LEU A 18 -27.99 1.16 11.32
CA LEU A 18 -28.09 0.64 12.70
C LEU A 18 -28.18 1.74 13.77
N GLY A 19 -28.91 2.83 13.50
CA GLY A 19 -29.06 3.95 14.42
C GLY A 19 -27.86 4.90 14.47
N LYS A 20 -26.87 4.72 13.58
CA LYS A 20 -25.70 5.60 13.47
C LYS A 20 -25.72 6.41 12.17
N PRO A 21 -25.39 7.71 12.25
CA PRO A 21 -25.21 8.55 11.07
C PRO A 21 -23.97 8.10 10.30
N MET A 22 -24.13 7.78 9.02
CA MET A 22 -23.02 7.47 8.11
C MET A 22 -23.25 8.09 6.73
N PHE A 23 -22.20 8.12 5.92
CA PHE A 23 -22.23 8.64 4.57
C PHE A 23 -21.80 7.57 3.58
N LYS A 24 -22.54 7.48 2.47
CA LYS A 24 -22.30 6.49 1.43
C LYS A 24 -22.39 7.13 0.05
N ILE A 25 -21.55 6.69 -0.88
CA ILE A 25 -21.61 7.11 -2.27
C ILE A 25 -22.81 6.45 -2.95
N VAL A 26 -23.78 7.26 -3.37
CA VAL A 26 -25.12 6.82 -3.81
C VAL A 26 -25.06 5.80 -4.96
N TRP A 27 -24.15 6.04 -5.90
CA TRP A 27 -24.02 5.25 -7.12
C TRP A 27 -23.04 4.08 -6.99
N CYS A 28 -22.31 3.94 -5.87
CA CYS A 28 -21.44 2.79 -5.63
C CYS A 28 -22.07 1.84 -4.59
N HIS A 29 -22.56 0.70 -5.08
CA HIS A 29 -23.22 -0.31 -4.25
C HIS A 29 -22.22 -1.28 -3.55
N MET A 30 -20.91 -1.17 -3.80
CA MET A 30 -19.86 -2.04 -3.24
C MET A 30 -19.23 -1.46 -1.96
N LEU A 31 -18.84 -2.34 -1.05
CA LEU A 31 -18.09 -2.00 0.17
C LEU A 31 -16.59 -1.99 -0.15
N CYS A 32 -15.94 -0.85 0.02
CA CYS A 32 -14.53 -0.64 -0.29
C CYS A 32 -13.96 0.51 0.57
N PRO A 33 -12.64 0.71 0.61
CA PRO A 33 -12.04 1.82 1.35
C PRO A 33 -12.81 3.11 1.07
N GLY A 34 -13.25 3.79 2.13
CA GLY A 34 -13.98 5.06 2.02
C GLY A 34 -15.48 5.01 1.70
N ASN A 35 -16.08 3.82 1.55
CA ASN A 35 -17.53 3.68 1.32
C ASN A 35 -18.14 2.42 1.98
N PRO A 36 -19.02 2.53 3.00
CA PRO A 36 -19.48 3.75 3.68
C PRO A 36 -18.43 4.31 4.65
N THR A 37 -18.56 5.57 5.04
CA THR A 37 -17.66 6.31 5.94
C THR A 37 -18.45 7.12 6.95
N ASP A 38 -17.85 7.48 8.08
CA ASP A 38 -18.36 8.44 9.05
C ASP A 38 -17.94 9.89 8.74
N ASP A 39 -16.86 10.09 7.98
CA ASP A 39 -16.41 11.39 7.45
C ASP A 39 -16.33 11.36 5.92
N CYS A 40 -17.18 12.15 5.25
CA CYS A 40 -17.22 12.21 3.79
C CYS A 40 -15.87 12.58 3.14
N VAL A 41 -15.05 13.41 3.78
CA VAL A 41 -13.79 13.91 3.21
C VAL A 41 -12.70 12.85 3.29
N GLU A 42 -12.59 12.17 4.43
CA GLU A 42 -11.66 11.06 4.60
C GLU A 42 -12.10 9.86 3.75
N GLY A 43 -13.39 9.54 3.74
CA GLY A 43 -13.92 8.46 2.91
C GLY A 43 -13.81 8.73 1.42
N LEU A 44 -14.02 9.96 0.96
CA LEU A 44 -13.91 10.28 -0.47
C LEU A 44 -12.51 10.01 -1.01
N THR A 45 -11.50 10.40 -0.23
CA THR A 45 -10.09 10.22 -0.58
C THR A 45 -9.77 8.72 -0.70
N ALA A 46 -10.13 7.93 0.32
CA ALA A 46 -9.90 6.49 0.32
C ALA A 46 -10.68 5.74 -0.79
N PHE A 47 -11.89 6.20 -1.12
CA PHE A 47 -12.72 5.58 -2.15
C PHE A 47 -12.21 5.82 -3.56
N ASN A 48 -11.80 7.05 -3.87
CA ASN A 48 -11.27 7.38 -5.19
C ASN A 48 -9.91 6.72 -5.45
N GLU A 49 -9.07 6.64 -4.42
CA GLU A 49 -7.82 5.88 -4.48
C GLU A 49 -8.07 4.40 -4.75
N TYR A 50 -9.11 3.82 -4.15
CA TYR A 50 -9.51 2.44 -4.42
C TYR A 50 -10.07 2.25 -5.84
N GLN A 51 -10.96 3.14 -6.31
CA GLN A 51 -11.54 3.02 -7.65
C GLN A 51 -10.48 3.12 -8.75
N CYS A 52 -9.53 4.06 -8.62
CA CYS A 52 -8.38 4.13 -9.53
C CYS A 52 -7.59 2.81 -9.56
N SER A 53 -7.36 2.20 -8.39
CA SER A 53 -6.67 0.91 -8.26
C SER A 53 -7.39 -0.25 -8.98
N VAL A 54 -8.73 -0.23 -8.98
CA VAL A 54 -9.57 -1.22 -9.68
C VAL A 54 -9.57 -1.02 -11.21
N ALA A 55 -9.58 0.22 -11.72
CA ALA A 55 -9.51 0.47 -13.18
C ALA A 55 -8.17 0.07 -13.78
N ALA A 56 -7.11 0.22 -12.98
CA ALA A 56 -5.77 -0.18 -13.36
C ALA A 56 -5.57 -1.71 -13.37
N GLY A 57 -6.55 -2.51 -12.91
CA GLY A 57 -6.56 -3.98 -13.04
C GLY A 57 -5.88 -4.75 -11.90
N LEU A 58 -5.71 -4.14 -10.73
CA LEU A 58 -5.19 -4.81 -9.53
C LEU A 58 -6.30 -5.62 -8.84
N ASP A 59 -6.09 -6.92 -8.59
CA ASP A 59 -7.05 -7.79 -7.86
C ASP A 59 -7.15 -7.35 -6.38
N PRO A 60 -8.33 -6.89 -5.91
CA PRO A 60 -8.51 -6.39 -4.54
C PRO A 60 -8.34 -7.41 -3.41
N LYS A 61 -7.90 -8.65 -3.68
CA LYS A 61 -8.03 -9.81 -2.78
C LYS A 61 -6.74 -10.44 -2.23
N ALA A 62 -5.55 -9.91 -2.51
CA ALA A 62 -4.35 -10.38 -1.80
C ALA A 62 -4.26 -9.68 -0.44
N GLU A 63 -4.18 -10.46 0.65
CA GLU A 63 -4.02 -9.93 2.00
C GLU A 63 -2.78 -9.02 2.06
N PRO A 64 -2.77 -7.94 2.87
CA PRO A 64 -1.60 -7.08 3.03
C PRO A 64 -0.30 -7.85 3.31
N ALA A 65 -0.40 -8.97 4.04
CA ALA A 65 0.71 -9.88 4.29
C ALA A 65 1.19 -10.61 3.02
N GLU A 66 0.30 -11.05 2.14
CA GLU A 66 0.62 -11.72 0.87
C GLU A 66 1.24 -10.74 -0.15
N LYS A 67 0.79 -9.49 -0.14
CA LYS A 67 1.42 -8.41 -0.90
C LYS A 67 2.83 -8.14 -0.41
N LEU A 68 2.99 -8.01 0.91
CA LEU A 68 4.30 -7.85 1.52
C LEU A 68 5.22 -9.04 1.22
N GLU A 69 4.70 -10.27 1.29
CA GLU A 69 5.44 -11.48 0.95
C GLU A 69 5.89 -11.48 -0.52
N SER A 70 5.02 -11.07 -1.44
CA SER A 70 5.36 -10.94 -2.86
C SER A 70 6.47 -9.92 -3.09
N ILE A 71 6.39 -8.75 -2.42
CA ILE A 71 7.43 -7.71 -2.48
C ILE A 71 8.75 -8.23 -1.91
N VAL A 72 8.71 -8.91 -0.75
CA VAL A 72 9.91 -9.47 -0.11
C VAL A 72 10.54 -10.56 -0.97
N ASN A 73 9.75 -11.47 -1.54
CA ASN A 73 10.24 -12.51 -2.44
C ASN A 73 10.91 -11.91 -3.68
N TRP A 74 10.33 -10.83 -4.23
CA TRP A 74 10.98 -10.07 -5.29
C TRP A 74 12.30 -9.44 -4.83
N VAL A 75 12.32 -8.75 -3.68
CA VAL A 75 13.54 -8.13 -3.14
C VAL A 75 14.66 -9.13 -2.92
N VAL A 76 14.34 -10.34 -2.45
CA VAL A 76 15.32 -11.40 -2.19
C VAL A 76 15.87 -12.00 -3.47
N SER A 77 15.06 -12.08 -4.53
CA SER A 77 15.48 -12.64 -5.82
C SER A 77 16.11 -11.62 -6.76
N ALA A 78 15.77 -10.34 -6.61
CA ALA A 78 16.31 -9.25 -7.40
C ALA A 78 17.62 -8.75 -6.79
N GLU A 79 18.72 -8.84 -7.55
CA GLU A 79 20.02 -8.28 -7.15
C GLU A 79 20.22 -6.84 -7.69
N THR A 80 19.18 -5.99 -7.62
CA THR A 80 19.20 -4.63 -8.16
C THR A 80 19.46 -3.58 -7.07
N ASN A 81 19.78 -2.34 -7.47
CA ASN A 81 19.88 -1.23 -6.52
C ASN A 81 18.53 -0.90 -5.88
N ALA A 82 17.43 -1.02 -6.63
CA ALA A 82 16.08 -0.78 -6.12
C ALA A 82 15.63 -1.82 -5.09
N SER A 83 15.97 -3.10 -5.28
CA SER A 83 15.68 -4.13 -4.28
C SER A 83 16.41 -3.85 -2.96
N ARG A 84 17.64 -3.34 -3.02
CA ARG A 84 18.41 -2.91 -1.83
C ARG A 84 17.79 -1.69 -1.13
N LEU A 85 17.28 -0.72 -1.89
CA LEU A 85 16.58 0.45 -1.34
C LEU A 85 15.27 0.04 -0.65
N ILE A 86 14.47 -0.79 -1.31
CA ILE A 86 13.22 -1.34 -0.76
C ILE A 86 13.51 -2.21 0.48
N ALA A 87 14.55 -3.05 0.45
CA ALA A 87 15.01 -3.81 1.61
C ALA A 87 15.36 -2.89 2.80
N ASN A 88 16.11 -1.81 2.54
CA ASN A 88 16.45 -0.84 3.57
C ASN A 88 15.21 -0.20 4.19
N GLU A 89 14.23 0.21 3.40
CA GLU A 89 12.99 0.81 3.93
C GLU A 89 12.15 -0.15 4.76
N ILE A 90 12.03 -1.41 4.33
CA ILE A 90 11.37 -2.46 5.11
C ILE A 90 12.09 -2.66 6.45
N VAL A 91 13.43 -2.72 6.43
CA VAL A 91 14.24 -2.89 7.65
C VAL A 91 14.10 -1.68 8.58
N GLN A 92 14.12 -0.45 8.06
CA GLN A 92 13.94 0.77 8.85
C GLN A 92 12.55 0.82 9.48
N ALA A 93 11.50 0.55 8.71
CA ALA A 93 10.11 0.55 9.21
C ALA A 93 9.82 -0.56 10.22
N ASN A 94 10.53 -1.70 10.12
CA ASN A 94 10.43 -2.77 11.10
C ASN A 94 11.17 -2.42 12.41
N ARG A 95 12.37 -1.84 12.33
CA ARG A 95 13.27 -1.65 13.50
C ARG A 95 13.11 -0.33 14.22
N ASN A 96 12.69 0.72 13.53
CA ASN A 96 12.58 2.05 14.09
C ASN A 96 11.11 2.39 14.31
N GLU A 97 10.70 2.52 15.58
CA GLU A 97 9.31 2.77 15.96
C GLU A 97 8.74 4.07 15.35
N GLY A 98 9.61 5.07 15.10
CA GLY A 98 9.25 6.36 14.51
C GLY A 98 9.39 6.44 12.99
N TYR A 99 9.83 5.38 12.32
CA TYR A 99 9.93 5.35 10.86
C TYR A 99 8.70 4.68 10.26
N PHE A 100 8.02 5.37 9.34
CA PHE A 100 6.94 4.83 8.55
C PHE A 100 7.28 4.99 7.08
N VAL A 101 7.04 3.94 6.30
CA VAL A 101 7.10 4.02 4.85
C VAL A 101 5.98 4.95 4.40
N GLY A 102 6.31 6.14 3.96
CA GLY A 102 5.36 7.09 3.40
C GLY A 102 5.21 6.93 1.89
N LEU A 103 4.26 7.67 1.33
CA LEU A 103 4.10 7.84 -0.12
C LEU A 103 5.16 8.77 -0.73
N GLU A 104 5.94 9.46 0.11
CA GLU A 104 7.02 10.36 -0.30
C GLU A 104 8.35 9.60 -0.43
N PHE A 105 8.91 9.54 -1.64
CA PHE A 105 10.24 8.97 -1.93
C PHE A 105 10.77 9.47 -3.29
N ASN A 106 12.08 9.32 -3.54
CA ASN A 106 12.65 9.66 -4.84
C ASN A 106 12.35 8.57 -5.88
N THR A 107 11.43 8.86 -6.80
CA THR A 107 11.00 7.94 -7.86
C THR A 107 12.09 7.68 -8.92
N GLU A 108 13.11 8.53 -9.04
CA GLU A 108 14.19 8.38 -10.04
C GLU A 108 15.06 7.13 -9.82
N HIS A 109 15.00 6.54 -8.61
CA HIS A 109 15.75 5.34 -8.27
C HIS A 109 15.01 4.02 -8.60
N PHE A 110 13.78 4.10 -9.15
CA PHE A 110 12.90 2.93 -9.35
C PHE A 110 12.40 2.84 -10.79
N GLY A 111 12.51 1.65 -11.38
CA GLY A 111 11.80 1.29 -12.61
C GLY A 111 10.49 0.55 -12.32
N GLU A 112 9.69 0.27 -13.35
CA GLU A 112 8.59 -0.69 -13.22
C GLU A 112 9.14 -2.12 -13.31
N PRO A 113 8.75 -3.07 -12.43
CA PRO A 113 7.62 -3.02 -11.47
C PRO A 113 7.97 -2.54 -10.04
N GLU A 114 9.22 -2.14 -9.81
CA GLU A 114 9.79 -1.78 -8.50
C GLU A 114 9.06 -0.57 -7.88
N LEU A 115 8.64 0.37 -8.72
CA LEU A 115 7.87 1.54 -8.33
C LEU A 115 6.51 1.15 -7.72
N GLY A 116 5.79 0.22 -8.35
CA GLY A 116 4.54 -0.34 -7.81
C GLY A 116 4.73 -0.97 -6.44
N TYR A 117 5.77 -1.79 -6.26
CA TYR A 117 6.09 -2.38 -4.96
C TYR A 117 6.38 -1.31 -3.91
N ARG A 118 7.12 -0.26 -4.27
CA ARG A 118 7.43 0.82 -3.33
C ARG A 118 6.20 1.62 -2.90
N TYR A 119 5.25 1.88 -3.80
CA TYR A 119 3.98 2.53 -3.43
C TYR A 119 3.13 1.66 -2.51
N GLU A 120 3.05 0.35 -2.80
CA GLU A 120 2.30 -0.58 -1.96
C GLU A 120 2.83 -0.63 -0.53
N LEU A 121 4.16 -0.56 -0.33
CA LEU A 121 4.76 -0.59 1.00
C LEU A 121 4.25 0.50 1.95
N ALA A 122 3.81 1.66 1.44
CA ALA A 122 3.28 2.73 2.28
C ALA A 122 2.01 2.31 3.04
N PHE A 123 1.25 1.37 2.49
CA PHE A 123 0.05 0.80 3.09
C PHE A 123 0.33 -0.48 3.90
N LEU A 124 1.59 -0.93 3.94
CA LEU A 124 2.02 -2.19 4.55
C LEU A 124 2.84 -1.98 5.83
N ASN A 125 2.84 -0.79 6.42
CA ASN A 125 3.59 -0.50 7.65
C ASN A 125 3.24 -1.45 8.83
N THR A 126 1.96 -1.78 9.00
CA THR A 126 1.52 -2.74 10.03
C THR A 126 2.10 -4.15 9.80
N PRO A 127 1.94 -4.78 8.63
CA PRO A 127 2.54 -6.08 8.38
C PRO A 127 4.09 -6.04 8.32
N ILE A 128 4.72 -4.93 7.92
CA ILE A 128 6.19 -4.77 7.99
C ILE A 128 6.69 -4.90 9.43
N LYS A 129 6.01 -4.27 10.41
CA LYS A 129 6.38 -4.38 11.83
C LYS A 129 6.22 -5.80 12.38
N ALA A 130 5.35 -6.60 11.76
CA ALA A 130 5.11 -8.00 12.14
C ALA A 130 6.06 -9.00 11.44
N LEU A 131 6.99 -8.54 10.60
CA LEU A 131 7.92 -9.43 9.90
C LEU A 131 8.83 -10.21 10.87
N PRO A 132 9.11 -11.49 10.58
CA PRO A 132 9.98 -12.30 11.42
C PRO A 132 11.44 -11.82 11.34
N ALA A 133 12.15 -11.89 12.46
CA ALA A 133 13.53 -11.43 12.56
C ALA A 133 14.48 -12.13 11.56
N SER A 134 14.23 -13.39 11.22
CA SER A 134 15.01 -14.13 10.21
C SER A 134 14.98 -13.46 8.83
N LEU A 135 13.81 -12.97 8.44
CA LEU A 135 13.59 -12.32 7.15
C LEU A 135 14.22 -10.92 7.14
N ILE A 136 14.14 -10.20 8.26
CA ILE A 136 14.84 -8.92 8.43
C ILE A 136 16.36 -9.09 8.32
N ILE A 137 16.93 -10.14 8.91
CA ILE A 137 18.37 -10.45 8.77
C ILE A 137 18.72 -10.74 7.31
N GLN A 138 17.88 -11.49 6.59
CA GLN A 138 18.09 -11.77 5.18
C GLN A 138 18.09 -10.48 4.33
N LEU A 139 17.14 -9.58 4.55
CA LEU A 139 17.08 -8.27 3.90
C LEU A 139 18.32 -7.43 4.20
N GLN A 140 18.84 -7.48 5.43
CA GLN A 140 20.08 -6.79 5.79
C GLN A 140 21.31 -7.33 5.06
N ASN A 141 21.40 -8.63 4.85
CA ASN A 141 22.51 -9.22 4.12
C ASN A 141 22.53 -8.74 2.66
N ILE A 142 21.35 -8.62 2.03
CA ILE A 142 21.19 -8.09 0.66
C ILE A 142 21.71 -6.65 0.57
N MET A 143 21.50 -5.84 1.61
CA MET A 143 22.04 -4.47 1.67
C MET A 143 23.58 -4.43 1.72
N GLN A 144 24.25 -5.48 2.21
CA GLN A 144 25.70 -5.48 2.50
C GLN A 144 26.58 -6.04 1.37
N VAL A 145 26.02 -6.66 0.31
CA VAL A 145 26.77 -7.31 -0.79
C VAL A 145 27.39 -6.28 -1.76
N THR A 146 28.10 -5.25 -1.29
CA THR A 146 28.79 -4.24 -2.13
C THR A 146 30.11 -3.75 -1.53
N ASN A 147 30.75 -4.52 -0.64
CA ASN A 147 32.08 -4.16 -0.11
C ASN A 147 33.23 -5.04 -0.63
N ASN A 148 33.01 -5.88 -1.64
CA ASN A 148 34.08 -6.67 -2.28
C ASN A 148 33.99 -6.53 -3.81
N ASP A 149 34.35 -5.37 -4.34
CA ASP A 149 35.00 -5.20 -5.65
C ASP A 149 35.84 -3.92 -5.64
#